data_AF-A0A2N0B3Q2-F1
#
_entry.id   AF-A0A2N0B3Q2-F1
#
_cell.length_a   1.000
_cell.length_b   1.000
_cell.length_c   1.000
_cell.angle_alpha   90.00
_cell.angle_beta   90.00
_cell.angle_gamma   90.00
#
_symmetry.space_group_name_H-M   'P 1'
#
loop_
_entity.id
_entity.type
_entity.pdbx_description
1 polymer ?
#
loop_
_entity_poly.entity_id
_entity_poly.type
_entity_poly.pdbx_seq_one_letter_code
_entity_poly.pdbx_strand_id
1 'polypeptide(L)'
;MPILPDWVNFTFPPKIHFEADCGYKVGNFVKNIGTRTVIFSTQQELENMDELSIIKTSLEKHIDGVILYDDIVKEPTLEELDT
;
A
#
# COMPACT_ATOMS: atom_id res chain seq x y z
N MET A 1 27.37 13.33 34.43
CA MET A 1 26.03 13.15 33.85
C MET A 1 26.15 12.21 32.66
N PRO A 2 25.36 11.13 32.56
CA PRO A 2 25.30 10.38 31.32
C PRO A 2 24.70 11.28 30.24
N ILE A 3 25.32 11.30 29.07
CA ILE A 3 24.85 12.03 27.89
C ILE A 3 23.66 11.23 27.36
N LEU A 4 22.45 11.80 27.43
CA LEU A 4 21.28 11.20 26.79
C LEU A 4 21.52 11.22 25.27
N PRO A 5 21.21 10.13 24.54
CA PRO A 5 21.34 10.11 23.09
C PRO A 5 20.52 11.24 22.47
N ASP A 6 21.11 11.94 21.50
CA ASP A 6 20.44 13.03 20.78
C ASP A 6 19.18 12.51 20.10
N TRP A 7 18.06 13.20 20.32
CA TRP A 7 16.79 12.87 19.69
C TRP A 7 16.87 13.15 18.19
N VAL A 8 16.75 12.10 17.38
CA VAL A 8 16.66 12.24 15.92
C VAL A 8 15.20 12.47 15.55
N ASN A 9 14.91 13.64 14.98
CA ASN A 9 13.57 13.96 14.49
C ASN A 9 13.41 13.43 13.06
N PHE A 10 12.73 12.28 12.91
CA PHE A 10 12.42 11.71 11.60
C PHE A 10 11.17 12.37 11.04
N THR A 11 11.32 13.09 9.93
CA THR A 11 10.18 13.61 9.16
C THR A 11 10.07 12.82 7.86
N PHE A 12 9.11 11.89 7.82
CA PHE A 12 8.60 11.36 6.55
C PHE A 12 7.47 12.29 6.10
N PRO A 13 7.27 12.57 4.81
CA PRO A 13 6.16 13.41 4.35
C PRO A 13 4.97 12.55 3.85
N PRO A 14 4.24 11.80 4.70
CA PRO A 14 3.04 11.13 4.24
C PRO A 14 1.95 12.18 3.98
N LYS A 15 1.31 12.10 2.81
CA LYS A 15 0.00 12.73 2.61
C LYS A 15 -1.04 11.77 3.17
N ILE A 16 -1.50 12.04 4.39
CA ILE A 16 -2.51 11.21 5.06
C ILE A 16 -3.89 11.72 4.69
N HIS A 17 -4.75 10.83 4.21
CA HIS A 17 -6.13 11.13 3.84
C HIS A 17 -7.10 10.36 4.74
N PHE A 18 -7.95 11.07 5.46
CA PHE A 18 -9.00 10.49 6.29
C PHE A 18 -10.35 10.80 5.66
N GLU A 19 -11.08 9.75 5.29
CA GLU A 19 -12.42 9.87 4.70
C GLU A 19 -13.24 8.61 4.99
N ALA A 20 -14.54 8.76 5.15
CA ALA A 20 -15.45 7.61 5.15
C ALA A 20 -15.36 6.87 3.81
N ASP A 21 -15.35 5.53 3.88
CA ASP A 21 -15.28 4.64 2.73
C ASP A 21 -14.03 4.87 1.85
N CYS A 22 -12.90 5.22 2.47
CA CYS A 22 -11.66 5.56 1.76
C CYS A 22 -11.20 4.46 0.79
N GLY A 23 -11.38 3.18 1.14
CA GLY A 23 -11.06 2.02 0.28
C GLY A 23 -11.75 2.09 -1.09
N TYR A 24 -12.99 2.56 -1.15
CA TYR A 24 -13.74 2.72 -2.40
C TYR A 24 -13.26 3.89 -3.25
N LYS A 25 -12.48 4.81 -2.67
CA LYS A 25 -12.03 6.05 -3.31
C LYS A 25 -10.54 6.05 -3.66
N VAL A 26 -9.82 4.99 -3.33
CA VAL A 26 -8.38 4.83 -3.61
C VAL A 26 -8.04 5.13 -5.07
N GLY A 27 -8.80 4.61 -6.04
CA GLY A 27 -8.55 4.86 -7.46
C GLY A 27 -8.59 6.35 -7.84
N ASN A 28 -9.50 7.11 -7.24
CA ASN A 28 -9.63 8.55 -7.49
C ASN A 28 -8.41 9.35 -6.98
N PHE A 29 -7.74 8.84 -5.95
CA PHE A 29 -6.50 9.42 -5.45
C PHE A 29 -5.30 9.03 -6.34
N VAL A 30 -5.17 7.74 -6.61
CA VAL A 30 -4.02 7.15 -7.33
C VAL A 30 -3.93 7.63 -8.78
N LYS A 31 -5.05 7.94 -9.45
CA LYS A 31 -5.04 8.45 -10.84
C LYS A 31 -4.23 9.73 -11.05
N ASN A 32 -4.01 10.51 -9.99
CA ASN A 32 -3.21 11.73 -10.05
C ASN A 32 -1.71 11.48 -9.84
N ILE A 33 -1.33 10.25 -9.51
CA ILE A 33 0.05 9.81 -9.23
C ILE A 33 0.61 9.00 -10.41
N GLY A 34 -0.21 8.12 -10.99
CA GLY A 34 0.20 7.29 -12.12
C GLY A 34 -0.97 6.57 -12.79
N THR A 35 -0.67 5.85 -13.86
CA THR A 35 -1.67 5.16 -14.70
C THR A 35 -1.71 3.65 -14.46
N ARG A 36 -0.73 3.08 -13.75
CA ARG A 36 -0.68 1.66 -13.39
C ARG A 36 -0.18 1.51 -11.96
N THR A 37 -0.75 0.55 -11.25
CA THR A 37 -0.42 0.28 -9.83
C THR A 37 -0.06 -1.18 -9.63
N VAL A 38 0.93 -1.42 -8.77
CA VAL A 38 1.24 -2.74 -8.22
C VAL A 38 0.74 -2.77 -6.78
N ILE A 39 -0.09 -3.75 -6.46
CA ILE A 39 -0.55 -4.06 -5.09
C ILE A 39 0.36 -5.16 -4.57
N PHE A 40 1.06 -4.89 -3.48
CA PHE A 40 1.78 -5.89 -2.71
C PHE A 40 0.88 -6.34 -1.57
N SER A 41 0.64 -7.65 -1.48
CA SER A 41 -0.16 -8.25 -0.41
C SER A 41 0.50 -9.53 0.03
N THR A 42 0.35 -9.87 1.31
CA THR A 42 0.70 -11.21 1.77
C THR A 42 -0.42 -12.19 1.44
N GLN A 43 -0.09 -13.47 1.27
CA GLN A 43 -1.08 -14.54 1.08
C GLN A 43 -2.05 -14.62 2.28
N GLN A 44 -1.55 -14.33 3.49
CA GLN A 44 -2.37 -14.28 4.69
C GLN A 44 -3.43 -13.17 4.63
N GLU A 45 -3.08 -11.98 4.12
CA GLU A 45 -4.04 -10.88 3.95
C GLU A 45 -5.09 -11.20 2.89
N LEU A 46 -4.72 -11.96 1.85
CA LEU A 46 -5.62 -12.40 0.79
C LEU A 46 -6.65 -13.44 1.24
N GLU A 47 -6.49 -14.06 2.43
CA GLU A 47 -7.56 -14.86 3.02
C GLU A 47 -8.83 -14.02 3.26
N ASN A 48 -8.68 -12.70 3.40
CA ASN A 48 -9.78 -11.73 3.47
C ASN A 48 -9.94 -10.97 2.13
N MET A 49 -10.56 -11.63 1.16
CA MET A 49 -10.72 -11.12 -0.20
C MET A 49 -11.58 -9.85 -0.34
N ASP A 50 -12.39 -9.50 0.67
CA ASP A 50 -13.37 -8.42 0.56
C ASP A 50 -12.69 -7.05 0.40
N GLU A 51 -11.65 -6.78 1.19
CA GLU A 51 -10.94 -5.50 1.15
C GLU A 51 -10.13 -5.33 -0.15
N LEU A 52 -9.41 -6.37 -0.56
CA LEU A 52 -8.70 -6.37 -1.85
C LEU A 52 -9.68 -6.13 -3.00
N SER A 53 -10.84 -6.77 -2.98
CA SER A 53 -11.84 -6.63 -4.03
C SER A 53 -12.35 -5.20 -4.12
N ILE A 54 -12.59 -4.54 -2.99
CA ILE A 54 -12.99 -3.12 -2.93
C ILE A 54 -11.90 -2.22 -3.53
N ILE A 55 -10.64 -2.40 -3.09
CA ILE A 55 -9.51 -1.58 -3.53
C ILE A 55 -9.25 -1.77 -5.02
N LYS A 56 -9.18 -3.02 -5.49
CA LYS A 56 -8.97 -3.37 -6.89
C LYS A 56 -10.07 -2.81 -7.78
N THR A 57 -11.33 -2.98 -7.37
CA THR A 57 -12.49 -2.41 -8.10
C THR A 57 -12.42 -0.88 -8.17
N SER A 58 -11.97 -0.22 -7.10
CA SER A 58 -11.79 1.24 -7.10
C SER A 58 -10.69 1.67 -8.09
N LEU A 59 -9.55 0.98 -8.08
CA LEU A 59 -8.41 1.26 -8.95
C LEU A 59 -8.74 1.02 -10.42
N GLU A 60 -9.29 -0.14 -10.79
CA GLU A 60 -9.63 -0.50 -12.17
C GLU A 60 -10.64 0.46 -12.82
N LYS A 61 -11.43 1.18 -12.03
CA LYS A 61 -12.34 2.23 -12.52
C LYS A 61 -11.62 3.52 -12.96
N HIS A 62 -10.42 3.78 -12.47
CA HIS A 62 -9.74 5.08 -12.57
C HIS A 62 -8.36 5.05 -13.22
N ILE A 63 -7.72 3.88 -13.30
CA ILE A 63 -6.37 3.72 -13.86
C ILE A 63 -6.31 2.55 -14.86
N ASP A 64 -5.30 2.55 -15.73
CA ASP A 64 -5.18 1.64 -16.87
C ASP A 64 -4.82 0.20 -16.49
N GLY A 65 -4.29 -0.04 -15.28
CA GLY A 65 -3.93 -1.39 -14.87
C GLY A 65 -3.60 -1.54 -13.39
N VAL A 66 -3.96 -2.71 -12.88
CA VAL A 66 -3.67 -3.16 -11.52
C VAL A 66 -2.98 -4.51 -11.60
N ILE A 67 -1.77 -4.59 -11.05
CA ILE A 67 -0.99 -5.82 -10.93
C ILE A 67 -1.06 -6.23 -9.46
N LEU A 68 -1.38 -7.50 -9.18
CA LEU A 68 -1.29 -8.06 -7.84
C LEU A 68 0.02 -8.84 -7.75
N TYR A 69 0.80 -8.57 -6.72
CA TYR A 69 1.97 -9.34 -6.32
C TYR A 69 1.70 -9.96 -4.95
N ASP A 70 1.50 -11.27 -4.92
CA ASP A 70 1.01 -12.04 -3.79
C ASP A 70 1.86 -13.27 -3.46
N ASP A 71 3.10 -13.31 -3.94
CA ASP A 71 4.03 -14.40 -3.66
C ASP A 71 4.57 -14.36 -2.22
N ILE A 72 4.36 -13.24 -1.49
CA ILE A 72 4.81 -13.08 -0.11
C ILE A 72 3.88 -13.86 0.82
N VAL A 73 4.39 -14.91 1.46
CA VAL A 73 3.55 -15.78 2.31
C VAL A 73 3.09 -15.06 3.58
N LYS A 74 3.99 -14.39 4.29
CA LYS A 74 3.70 -13.79 5.60
C LYS A 74 4.51 -12.53 5.91
N GLU A 75 5.83 -12.62 5.84
CA GLU A 75 6.73 -11.50 6.07
C GLU A 75 7.68 -11.41 4.88
N PRO A 76 7.88 -10.21 4.31
CA PRO A 76 8.78 -10.04 3.19
C PRO A 76 10.22 -10.30 3.62
N THR A 77 10.91 -11.12 2.83
CA THR A 77 12.34 -11.38 2.94
C THR A 77 13.12 -10.51 1.95
N LEU A 78 14.43 -10.36 2.17
CA LEU A 78 15.29 -9.61 1.26
C LEU A 78 15.33 -10.24 -0.15
N GLU A 79 15.23 -11.57 -0.24
CA GLU A 79 15.23 -12.28 -1.52
C GLU A 79 14.02 -11.92 -2.38
N GLU A 80 12.86 -11.65 -1.76
CA GLU A 80 11.62 -11.29 -2.45
C GLU A 80 11.58 -9.81 -2.90
N LEU A 81 12.50 -8.97 -2.40
CA LEU A 81 12.61 -7.54 -2.74
C LEU A 81 13.53 -7.27 -3.93
N ASP A 82 14.51 -8.15 -4.17
CA ASP A 82 15.54 -8.01 -5.22
C ASP A 82 15.19 -8.74 -6.54
N THR A 83 14.11 -9.52 -6.58
CA THR A 83 13.56 -10.18 -7.79
C THR A 83 12.61 -9.29 -8.57
#